data_AF-A0A353DPE5-F1
#
_entry.id   AF-A0A353DPE5-F1
#
_cell.length_a   1.000
_cell.length_b   1.000
_cell.length_c   1.000
_cell.angle_alpha   90.00
_cell.angle_beta   90.00
_cell.angle_gamma   90.00
#
_symmetry.space_group_name_H-M   'P 1'
#
loop_
_entity.id
_entity.type
_entity.pdbx_description
1 polymer ?
#
loop_
_entity_poly.entity_id
_entity_poly.type
_entity_poly.pdbx_seq_one_letter_code
_entity_poly.pdbx_strand_id
1 'polypeptide(L)' 'IDKDHKKAIRMAEGKNTSGQVIAGDPKAVCDQLYEIAEMGFDMVITTFPKFQELDDMKLFVDEVIPQFC' A
#
# COMPACT_ATOMS: atom_id res chain seq x y z
N ILE A 1 3.74 3.23 1.76
CA ILE A 1 3.08 4.16 0.81
C ILE A 1 3.72 5.53 1.01
N ASP A 2 3.87 6.36 -0.02
CA ASP A 2 4.38 7.73 0.11
C ASP A 2 3.87 8.57 -1.06
N LYS A 3 3.67 9.88 -0.91
CA LYS A 3 3.28 10.74 -2.05
C LYS A 3 4.33 10.76 -3.16
N ASP A 4 5.60 10.50 -2.85
CA ASP A 4 6.65 10.24 -3.83
C ASP A 4 6.76 8.73 -4.09
N HIS A 5 6.28 8.31 -5.26
CA HIS A 5 6.35 6.93 -5.72
C HIS A 5 7.76 6.33 -5.61
N LYS A 6 8.81 7.06 -6.04
CA LYS A 6 10.18 6.55 -6.04
C LYS A 6 10.69 6.33 -4.62
N LYS A 7 10.31 7.22 -3.70
CA LYS A 7 10.63 7.08 -2.28
C LYS A 7 9.93 5.84 -1.70
N ALA A 8 8.66 5.62 -2.03
CA ALA A 8 7.92 4.43 -1.59
C ALA A 8 8.57 3.12 -2.06
N ILE A 9 9.00 3.05 -3.33
CA ILE A 9 9.69 1.87 -3.87
C ILE A 9 11.03 1.64 -3.14
N ARG A 10 11.85 2.67 -2.92
CA ARG A 10 13.10 2.55 -2.16
C ARG A 10 12.89 2.06 -0.72
N MET A 11 11.80 2.48 -0.07
CA MET A 11 11.47 2.00 1.28
C MET A 11 11.03 0.53 1.32
N ALA A 12 10.54 0.02 0.19
CA ALA A 12 10.12 -1.36 0.03
C ALA A 12 11.27 -2.31 -0.35
N GLU A 13 12.37 -1.78 -0.88
CA GLU A 13 13.58 -2.55 -1.20
C GLU A 13 14.06 -3.34 0.02
N GLY A 14 14.25 -4.66 -0.15
CA GLY A 14 14.71 -5.56 0.91
C GLY A 14 13.63 -6.03 1.91
N LYS A 15 12.36 -5.62 1.78
CA LYS A 15 11.26 -6.02 2.69
C LYS A 15 10.50 -7.29 2.31
N ASN A 16 11.08 -8.14 1.47
CA ASN A 16 10.44 -9.38 1.01
C ASN A 16 10.63 -10.55 1.99
N THR A 17 10.03 -10.46 3.18
CA THR A 17 10.28 -11.46 4.24
C THR A 17 9.22 -12.56 4.34
N SER A 18 8.11 -12.51 3.60
CA SER A 18 7.15 -13.65 3.48
C SER A 18 5.89 -13.41 2.62
N GLY A 19 5.70 -12.24 2.01
CA GLY A 19 4.46 -11.92 1.28
C GLY A 19 4.62 -10.84 0.21
N GLN A 20 3.52 -10.54 -0.50
CA GLN A 20 3.49 -9.48 -1.51
C GLN A 20 3.67 -8.11 -0.85
N VAL A 21 4.69 -7.38 -1.28
CA VAL A 21 4.95 -6.02 -0.80
C VAL A 21 4.16 -5.05 -1.67
N ILE A 22 3.18 -4.36 -1.06
CA ILE A 22 2.41 -3.30 -1.72
C ILE A 22 3.11 -1.97 -1.44
N ALA A 23 3.62 -1.32 -2.48
CA ALA A 23 4.38 -0.09 -2.36
C ALA A 23 4.21 0.83 -3.56
N GLY A 24 4.22 2.14 -3.30
CA GLY A 24 4.05 3.18 -4.31
C GLY A 24 3.41 4.43 -3.72
N ASP A 25 3.03 5.32 -4.64
CA ASP A 25 2.09 6.42 -4.37
C ASP A 25 0.65 5.88 -4.27
N PRO A 26 -0.33 6.70 -3.81
CA PRO A 26 -1.70 6.23 -3.63
C PRO A 26 -2.28 5.58 -4.88
N LYS A 27 -2.02 6.14 -6.06
CA LYS A 27 -2.47 5.56 -7.33
C LYS A 27 -1.89 4.17 -7.56
N ALA A 28 -0.57 4.01 -7.46
CA ALA A 28 0.07 2.72 -7.67
C ALA A 28 -0.35 1.67 -6.62
N VAL A 29 -0.65 2.10 -5.39
CA VAL A 29 -1.20 1.22 -4.36
C VAL A 29 -2.63 0.77 -4.73
N CYS A 30 -3.48 1.68 -5.21
CA CYS A 30 -4.81 1.33 -5.71
C CYS A 30 -4.71 0.35 -6.89
N ASP A 31 -3.86 0.63 -7.87
CA ASP A 31 -3.67 -0.23 -9.06
C ASP A 31 -3.31 -1.67 -8.63
N GLN A 32 -2.37 -1.83 -7.68
CA GLN A 32 -2.00 -3.14 -7.12
C GLN A 32 -3.15 -3.83 -6.35
N LEU A 33 -3.95 -3.08 -5.61
CA LEU A 33 -5.11 -3.63 -4.89
C LEU A 33 -6.23 -4.04 -5.84
N TYR A 34 -6.42 -3.32 -6.94
CA TYR A 34 -7.35 -3.71 -8.00
C TYR A 34 -6.91 -5.00 -8.69
N GLU A 35 -5.62 -5.16 -9.00
CA GLU A 35 -5.08 -6.42 -9.55
C GLU A 35 -5.35 -7.60 -8.60
N ILE A 36 -5.18 -7.40 -7.28
CA ILE A 36 -5.49 -8.42 -6.28
C ILE A 36 -6.99 -8.73 -6.24
N ALA A 37 -7.85 -7.72 -6.35
CA ALA A 37 -9.30 -7.92 -6.42
C ALA A 37 -9.73 -8.66 -7.70
N GLU A 38 -9.11 -8.36 -8.85
CA GLU A 38 -9.35 -9.06 -10.12
C GLU A 38 -8.95 -10.54 -10.07
N MET A 39 -7.97 -10.89 -9.24
CA MET A 39 -7.60 -12.28 -8.95
C MET A 39 -8.62 -13.00 -8.06
N GLY A 40 -9.67 -12.32 -7.59
CA GLY A 40 -10.77 -12.89 -6.81
C GLY A 40 -10.56 -12.83 -5.29
N PHE A 41 -9.57 -12.09 -4.81
CA PHE A 41 -9.38 -11.86 -3.38
C PHE A 41 -10.35 -10.78 -2.88
N ASP A 42 -11.06 -11.07 -1.81
CA ASP A 42 -12.04 -10.19 -1.17
C ASP A 42 -11.48 -9.42 0.04
N MET A 43 -10.35 -9.87 0.59
CA MET A 43 -9.74 -9.31 1.78
C MET A 43 -8.20 -9.26 1.66
N VAL A 44 -7.63 -8.08 1.94
CA VAL A 44 -6.19 -7.88 2.06
C VAL A 44 -5.86 -7.44 3.48
N ILE A 45 -5.03 -8.24 4.17
CA ILE A 45 -4.48 -7.88 5.49
C ILE A 45 -3.07 -7.32 5.26
N THR A 46 -2.87 -6.06 5.61
CA THR A 46 -1.59 -5.36 5.43
C THR A 46 -1.10 -4.71 6.71
N THR A 47 0.21 -4.49 6.80
CA THR A 47 0.86 -3.86 7.96
C THR A 47 1.71 -2.68 7.50
N PHE A 48 1.62 -1.56 8.21
CA PHE A 48 2.50 -0.40 7.99
C PHE A 48 3.76 -0.52 8.85
N PRO A 49 4.98 -0.53 8.26
CA PRO A 49 6.22 -0.73 9.02
C PRO A 49 6.50 0.35 10.07
N LYS A 50 6.00 1.57 9.85
CA LYS A 50 6.19 2.74 10.74
C LYS A 50 4.88 3.14 11.40
N PHE A 51 4.21 2.18 12.04
CA PHE A 51 2.89 2.42 12.64
C PHE A 51 2.85 3.58 13.65
N GLN A 52 3.95 3.88 14.35
CA GLN A 52 3.99 4.96 15.36
C GLN A 52 3.91 6.38 14.76
N GLU A 53 4.33 6.57 13.51
CA GLU A 53 4.31 7.89 12.85
C GLU A 53 2.92 8.23 12.32
N LEU A 54 2.03 7.23 12.15
CA LEU A 54 0.65 7.33 11.61
C LEU A 54 0.51 7.96 10.21
N ASP A 55 1.55 8.59 9.66
CA ASP A 55 1.52 9.29 8.37
C ASP A 55 1.11 8.35 7.21
N ASP A 56 1.69 7.15 7.15
CA ASP A 56 1.35 6.14 6.14
C ASP A 56 -0.11 5.68 6.27
N MET A 57 -0.59 5.50 7.50
CA MET A 57 -1.96 5.09 7.77
C MET A 57 -2.94 6.19 7.37
N LYS A 58 -2.63 7.44 7.72
CA LYS A 58 -3.43 8.60 7.34
C LYS A 58 -3.51 8.73 5.83
N LEU A 59 -2.38 8.65 5.14
CA LEU A 59 -2.34 8.73 3.67
C LEU A 59 -3.15 7.60 3.03
N PHE A 60 -3.08 6.39 3.58
CA PHE A 60 -3.87 5.26 3.09
C PHE A 60 -5.38 5.46 3.31
N VAL A 61 -5.78 5.91 4.49
CA VAL A 61 -7.20 6.17 4.82
C VAL A 61 -7.76 7.32 3.98
N ASP A 62 -6.98 8.38 3.78
CA ASP A 62 -7.45 9.59 3.10
C ASP A 62 -7.49 9.43 1.56
N GLU A 63 -6.55 8.66 0.98
CA GLU A 63 -6.38 8.61 -0.49
C GLU A 63 -6.68 7.24 -1.12
N VAL A 64 -6.51 6.14 -0.39
CA VAL A 64 -6.66 4.78 -0.94
C VAL A 64 -8.03 4.20 -0.62
N ILE A 65 -8.45 4.20 0.66
CA ILE A 65 -9.76 3.64 1.07
C ILE A 65 -10.95 4.21 0.27
N PRO A 66 -11.04 5.52 -0.02
CA PRO A 66 -12.16 6.09 -0.77
C PRO A 66 -12.30 5.55 -2.19
N GLN A 67 -11.28 4.90 -2.75
CA GLN A 67 -11.35 4.29 -4.08
C GLN A 67 -12.03 2.91 -4.07
N PHE A 68 -12.25 2.32 -2.89
CA PHE A 68 -12.85 0.99 -2.71
C PHE A 68 -14.14 1.01 -1.88
N CYS A 69 -14.68 2.20 -1.60
CA CYS A 69 -15.93 2.43 -0.86
C CYS A 69 -17.08 2.83 -1.79
#